data_AF-A0A484ZB52-F1
#
_entry.id   AF-A0A484ZB52-F1
#
_cell.length_a   1.000
_cell.length_b   1.000
_cell.length_c   1.000
_cell.angle_alpha   90.00
_cell.angle_beta   90.00
_cell.angle_gamma   90.00
#
_symmetry.space_group_name_H-M   'P 1'
#
loop_
_entity.id
_entity.type
_entity.pdbx_description
1 polymer ?
#
loop_
_entity_poly.entity_id
_entity_poly.type
_entity_poly.pdbx_seq_one_letter_code
_entity_poly.pdbx_strand_id
1 'polypeptide(L)' 'MKDAVETYLFNSQLLSRDDGSMMLVLPQESHNHDGVWRYLNQLVKADNPIDETARV' A
#
# COMPACT_ATOMS: atom_id res chain seq x y z
N MET A 1 14.28 5.73 3.07
CA MET A 1 14.63 4.31 3.34
C MET A 1 14.26 3.90 4.75
N LYS A 2 14.59 4.68 5.78
CA LYS A 2 14.19 4.45 7.17
C LYS A 2 12.69 4.17 7.33
N ASP A 3 11.85 5.02 6.75
CA ASP A 3 10.39 4.90 6.84
C ASP A 3 9.87 3.56 6.32
N ALA A 4 10.43 3.03 5.23
CA ALA A 4 9.98 1.77 4.65
C ALA A 4 10.38 0.54 5.49
N VAL A 5 11.49 0.63 6.24
CA VAL A 5 11.92 -0.40 7.18
C VAL A 5 11.05 -0.35 8.45
N GLU A 6 10.81 0.85 8.98
CA GLU A 6 10.00 1.04 10.20
C GLU A 6 8.53 0.66 9.99
N THR A 7 8.02 0.86 8.78
CA THR A 7 6.61 0.58 8.45
C THR A 7 6.38 -0.79 7.85
N TYR A 8 7.43 -1.55 7.57
CA TYR A 8 7.34 -2.84 6.88
C TYR A 8 6.64 -2.73 5.52
N LEU A 9 6.69 -1.55 4.87
CA LEU A 9 5.94 -1.25 3.64
C LEU A 9 6.22 -2.27 2.54
N PHE A 10 7.47 -2.66 2.34
CA PHE A 10 7.85 -3.62 1.30
C PHE A 10 7.47 -5.07 1.59
N ASN A 11 6.97 -5.35 2.80
CA ASN A 11 6.41 -6.65 3.15
C ASN A 11 4.90 -6.71 2.85
N SER A 12 4.35 -5.70 2.17
CA SER A 12 3.00 -5.74 1.65
C SER A 12 2.82 -6.83 0.60
N GLN A 13 1.63 -7.41 0.53
CA GLN A 13 1.26 -8.31 -0.56
C GLN A 13 0.52 -7.55 -1.65
N LEU A 14 0.81 -7.86 -2.91
CA LEU A 14 0.10 -7.33 -4.07
C LEU A 14 -0.77 -8.44 -4.65
N LEU A 15 -2.09 -8.25 -4.60
CA LEU A 15 -3.07 -9.22 -5.06
C LEU A 15 -3.71 -8.74 -6.36
N SER A 16 -3.65 -9.55 -7.41
CA SER A 16 -4.36 -9.27 -8.66
C SER A 16 -5.81 -9.73 -8.58
N ARG A 17 -6.73 -8.93 -9.12
CA ARG A 17 -8.16 -9.25 -9.24
C ARG A 17 -8.51 -9.65 -10.67
N ASP A 18 -9.66 -10.31 -10.83
CA ASP A 18 -10.10 -10.83 -12.13
C ASP A 18 -10.38 -9.72 -13.17
N ASP A 19 -10.66 -8.50 -12.71
CA ASP A 19 -10.86 -7.31 -13.56
C ASP A 19 -9.55 -6.60 -13.96
N GLY A 20 -8.40 -7.12 -13.52
CA GLY A 20 -7.08 -6.55 -13.79
C GLY A 20 -6.63 -5.47 -12.82
N SER A 21 -7.47 -5.08 -11.85
CA SER A 21 -7.06 -4.22 -10.74
C SER A 21 -6.19 -4.98 -9.73
N MET A 22 -5.51 -4.23 -8.86
CA MET A 22 -4.63 -4.77 -7.84
C MET A 22 -4.92 -4.16 -6.47
N MET A 23 -4.88 -5.01 -5.44
CA MET A 23 -5.03 -4.61 -4.06
C MET A 23 -3.72 -4.79 -3.31
N LEU A 24 -3.37 -3.80 -2.49
CA LEU A 24 -2.16 -3.82 -1.67
C LEU A 24 -2.51 -4.09 -0.20
N VAL A 25 -2.11 -5.24 0.31
CA VAL A 25 -2.35 -5.66 1.70
C VAL A 25 -1.19 -5.21 2.57
N LEU A 26 -1.49 -4.39 3.58
CA LEU A 26 -0.52 -3.63 4.37
C LEU A 26 -0.47 -4.07 5.85
N PRO A 27 0.72 -4.03 6.48
CA PRO A 27 0.83 -4.08 7.94
C PRO A 27 0.29 -2.80 8.58
N GLN A 28 -0.14 -2.88 9.84
CA GLN A 28 -0.76 -1.76 10.57
C GLN A 28 0.20 -0.56 10.72
N GLU A 29 1.50 -0.81 10.83
CA GLU A 29 2.57 0.18 10.95
C GLU A 29 2.66 1.10 9.72
N SER A 30 2.40 0.56 8.52
CA SER A 30 2.32 1.34 7.28
C SER A 30 1.16 2.33 7.27
N HIS A 31 0.02 1.96 7.86
CA HIS A 31 -1.13 2.87 7.98
C HIS A 31 -0.88 3.95 9.04
N ASN A 32 -0.18 3.63 10.13
CA ASN A 32 0.03 4.55 11.25
C ASN A 32 1.11 5.61 10.99
N HIS A 33 1.92 5.44 9.95
CA HIS A 33 2.98 6.36 9.60
C HIS A 33 2.51 7.37 8.54
N ASP A 34 2.24 8.61 8.96
CA ASP A 34 1.66 9.67 8.11
C ASP A 34 2.33 9.85 6.75
N GLY A 35 3.66 9.81 6.68
CA GLY A 35 4.41 9.93 5.42
C GLY A 35 4.13 8.79 4.44
N VAL A 36 4.04 7.56 4.95
CA VAL A 36 3.79 6.34 4.17
C VAL A 36 2.32 6.27 3.80
N TRP A 37 1.42 6.60 4.73
CA TRP A 37 0.00 6.67 4.45
C TRP A 37 -0.35 7.72 3.39
N ARG A 38 0.28 8.90 3.44
CA ARG A 38 0.12 9.91 2.38
C ARG A 38 0.58 9.39 1.02
N TYR A 39 1.72 8.70 0.97
CA TYR A 39 2.23 8.09 -0.26
C TYR A 39 1.26 7.02 -0.81
N LEU A 40 0.74 6.14 0.05
CA LEU A 40 -0.21 5.10 -0.34
C LEU A 40 -1.52 5.69 -0.88
N ASN A 41 -2.03 6.76 -0.26
CA ASN A 41 -3.20 7.47 -0.78
C ASN A 41 -2.95 8.15 -2.13
N GLN A 42 -1.72 8.57 -2.42
CA GLN A 42 -1.36 9.09 -3.74
C GLN A 42 -1.24 7.96 -4.76
N LEU A 43 -0.66 6.83 -4.36
CA LEU A 43 -0.49 5.64 -5.20
C LEU A 43 -1.85 5.11 -5.70
N VAL A 44 -2.83 4.96 -4.79
CA VAL A 44 -4.19 4.51 -5.13
C VAL A 44 -4.93 5.46 -6.09
N LYS A 45 -4.55 6.75 -6.10
CA LYS A 45 -5.17 7.77 -6.97
C LYS A 45 -4.41 8.02 -8.27
N ALA A 46 -3.22 7.46 -8.42
CA ALA A 46 -2.42 7.62 -9.62
C ALA A 46 -2.91 6.67 -10.72
N ASP A 47 -2.55 6.95 -11.97
CA ASP A 47 -2.88 6.10 -13.11
C ASP A 47 -2.01 4.83 -13.11
N ASN A 48 -2.43 3.83 -12.34
CA ASN A 48 -1.79 2.53 -12.22
C ASN A 48 -2.80 1.47 -11.75
N PRO A 49 -2.47 0.18 -11.81
CA PRO A 49 -3.41 -0.89 -11.47
C PRO A 49 -3.81 -0.97 -9.98
N ILE A 50 -3.11 -0.28 -9.06
CA ILE A 50 -3.38 -0.35 -7.62
C ILE A 50 -4.51 0.62 -7.27
N ASP A 51 -5.69 0.10 -6.94
CA ASP A 51 -6.89 0.91 -6.65
C ASP A 51 -7.43 0.72 -5.22
N GLU A 52 -6.87 -0.22 -4.47
CA GLU A 52 -7.34 -0.56 -3.12
C GLU A 52 -6.18 -0.90 -2.17
N THR A 53 -6.33 -0.53 -0.90
CA THR A 53 -5.47 -0.99 0.19
C THR A 53 -6.28 -1.70 1.26
N ALA A 54 -5.81 -2.86 1.72
CA ALA A 54 -6.39 -3.61 2.83
C ALA A 54 -5.37 -3.78 3.96
N ARG A 55 -5.86 -4.13 5.16
CA ARG A 55 -5.00 -4.43 6.32
C ARG A 55 -4.96 -5.93 6.56
N VAL A 56 -3.83 -6.43 7.08
CA VAL A 56 -3.71 -7.78 7.65
C VAL A 56 -4.51 -7.87 8.95
#